data_AF-A0A9X0D1B9-F1
#
_entry.id   AF-A0A9X0D1B9-F1
#
_cell.length_a   1.000
_cell.length_b   1.000
_cell.length_c   1.000
_cell.angle_alpha   90.00
_cell.angle_beta   90.00
_cell.angle_gamma   90.00
#
_symmetry.space_group_name_H-M   'P 1'
#
loop_
_entity.id
_entity.type
_entity.pdbx_description
1 polymer ?
#
loop_
_entity_poly.entity_id
_entity_poly.type
_entity_poly.pdbx_seq_one_letter_code
_entity_poly.pdbx_strand_id
1 'polypeptide(L)'
;MEIIIFPRFTLYIPCPDGYAEPKSYCSFHINERVNRVVMWLNQNFLLPEEIESKDTDLDMMFLSLRTGNPLAIQMDTSGNVTIKTDDMDLAGDIIQALTSFLGIEDLQTAAEFPDQLEELRAVLLKVDELHAVRQKLTAEMADHSNLIRSLVVRAEDARLMGDMLVLLNNPFPPLPPQTVFLP
;
A
#
# COMPACT_ATOMS: atom_id res chain seq x y z
N MET A 1 16.69 -38.23 -9.25
CA MET A 1 16.06 -36.97 -9.68
C MET A 1 16.65 -35.91 -8.77
N GLU A 2 17.68 -35.19 -9.24
CA GLU A 2 18.27 -34.11 -8.45
C GLU A 2 17.24 -32.99 -8.31
N ILE A 3 16.98 -32.58 -7.07
CA ILE A 3 16.10 -31.44 -6.79
C ILE A 3 16.93 -30.19 -7.08
N ILE A 4 16.64 -29.55 -8.22
CA ILE A 4 17.21 -28.24 -8.54
C ILE A 4 16.48 -27.21 -7.69
N ILE A 5 17.20 -26.60 -6.75
CA ILE A 5 16.68 -25.51 -5.91
C ILE A 5 17.11 -24.20 -6.55
N PHE A 6 16.14 -23.35 -6.87
CA PHE A 6 16.37 -22.03 -7.44
C PHE A 6 16.62 -21.01 -6.32
N PRO A 7 17.69 -20.19 -6.40
CA PRO A 7 17.91 -19.08 -5.48
C PRO A 7 16.73 -18.09 -5.45
N ARG A 8 16.59 -17.35 -4.32
CA ARG A 8 15.45 -16.46 -4.08
C ARG A 8 15.35 -15.32 -5.11
N PHE A 9 16.48 -14.84 -5.63
CA PHE A 9 16.54 -13.72 -6.58
C PHE A 9 16.98 -14.17 -8.00
N THR A 10 16.54 -15.34 -8.45
CA THR A 10 16.86 -15.91 -9.78
C THR A 10 16.41 -15.08 -10.97
N LEU A 11 15.36 -14.27 -10.82
CA LEU A 11 14.81 -13.45 -11.90
C LEU A 11 15.49 -12.08 -12.03
N TYR A 12 16.66 -11.92 -11.42
CA TYR A 12 17.46 -10.70 -11.47
C TYR A 12 18.77 -11.01 -12.19
N ILE A 13 19.00 -10.29 -13.29
CA ILE A 13 20.23 -10.40 -14.07
C ILE A 13 21.09 -9.15 -13.88
N PRO A 14 22.42 -9.22 -14.06
CA PRO A 14 23.25 -8.02 -14.12
C PRO A 14 22.67 -7.00 -15.10
N CYS A 15 22.55 -5.76 -14.67
CA CYS A 15 21.93 -4.70 -15.46
C CYS A 15 22.82 -4.33 -16.66
N PRO A 16 22.29 -4.29 -17.89
CA PRO A 16 23.00 -3.73 -19.03
C PRO A 16 23.24 -2.23 -18.86
N ASP A 17 24.24 -1.69 -19.55
CA ASP A 17 24.50 -0.25 -19.57
C ASP A 17 23.31 0.54 -20.14
N GLY A 18 22.98 1.67 -19.51
CA GLY A 18 21.96 2.62 -20.01
C GLY A 18 20.64 2.65 -19.24
N TYR A 19 20.49 1.89 -18.15
CA TYR A 19 19.36 2.04 -17.24
C TYR A 19 19.58 3.19 -16.25
N ALA A 20 18.52 3.95 -15.98
CA ALA A 20 18.56 4.97 -14.95
C ALA A 20 18.54 4.33 -13.56
N GLU A 21 19.24 4.94 -12.61
CA GLU A 21 19.14 4.51 -11.22
C GLU A 21 17.72 4.71 -10.68
N PRO A 22 17.20 3.80 -9.83
CA PRO A 22 15.96 4.00 -9.10
C PRO A 22 16.01 5.28 -8.27
N LYS A 23 14.87 5.95 -8.13
CA LYS A 23 14.77 7.16 -7.30
C LYS A 23 14.71 6.83 -5.82
N SER A 24 14.07 5.71 -5.51
CA SER A 24 13.81 5.27 -4.14
C SER A 24 14.95 4.42 -3.62
N TYR A 25 15.23 4.51 -2.32
CA TYR A 25 16.33 3.78 -1.71
C TYR A 25 16.09 3.46 -0.24
N CYS A 26 16.83 2.46 0.25
CA CYS A 26 16.95 2.09 1.64
C CYS A 26 18.43 2.09 2.02
N SER A 27 18.80 2.77 3.10
CA SER A 27 20.16 2.78 3.64
C SER A 27 20.18 2.26 5.08
N PHE A 28 21.22 1.51 5.40
CA PHE A 28 21.45 0.97 6.73
C PHE A 28 22.93 0.67 6.94
N HIS A 29 23.31 0.43 8.19
CA HIS A 29 24.69 0.17 8.56
C HIS A 29 24.83 -1.25 9.11
N ILE A 30 25.82 -2.01 8.62
CA ILE A 30 26.17 -3.34 9.09
C ILE A 30 27.64 -3.38 9.52
N ASN A 31 27.93 -4.10 10.61
CA ASN A 31 29.30 -4.32 11.07
C ASN A 31 29.89 -5.60 10.46
N GLU A 32 29.90 -5.67 9.13
CA GLU A 32 30.34 -6.86 8.38
C GLU A 32 31.24 -6.49 7.22
N ARG A 33 32.08 -7.45 6.80
CA ARG A 33 32.97 -7.25 5.65
C ARG A 33 32.18 -7.32 4.35
N VAL A 34 32.56 -6.48 3.38
CA VAL A 34 32.01 -6.50 2.00
C VAL A 34 32.03 -7.91 1.41
N ASN A 35 33.09 -8.69 1.66
CA ASN A 35 33.22 -10.06 1.15
C ASN A 35 32.09 -11.00 1.61
N ARG A 36 31.51 -10.79 2.81
CA ARG A 36 30.35 -11.58 3.25
C ARG A 36 29.09 -11.22 2.48
N VAL A 37 28.90 -9.95 2.13
CA VAL A 37 27.79 -9.49 1.29
C VAL A 37 27.96 -9.98 -0.15
N VAL A 38 29.17 -9.96 -0.68
CA VAL A 38 29.51 -10.54 -1.99
C VAL A 38 29.23 -12.05 -2.02
N MET A 39 29.62 -12.78 -0.97
CA MET A 39 29.31 -14.20 -0.82
C MET A 39 27.81 -14.46 -0.78
N TRP A 40 27.04 -13.61 -0.08
CA TRP A 40 25.59 -13.68 -0.07
C TRP A 40 24.98 -13.45 -1.45
N LEU A 41 25.47 -12.45 -2.20
CA LEU A 41 25.04 -12.17 -3.57
C LEU A 41 25.26 -13.38 -4.48
N ASN A 42 26.48 -13.95 -4.46
CA ASN A 42 26.81 -15.13 -5.27
C ASN A 42 25.93 -16.35 -4.94
N GLN A 43 25.44 -16.49 -3.70
CA GLN A 43 24.56 -17.59 -3.30
C GLN A 43 23.07 -17.36 -3.64
N ASN A 44 22.64 -16.10 -3.68
CA ASN A 44 21.21 -15.75 -3.78
C ASN A 44 20.79 -15.24 -5.16
N PHE A 45 21.74 -14.84 -6.02
CA PHE A 45 21.52 -14.37 -7.39
C PHE A 45 22.10 -15.34 -8.41
N LEU A 46 21.48 -15.43 -9.59
CA LEU A 46 22.02 -16.18 -10.72
C LEU A 46 22.97 -15.29 -11.52
N LEU A 47 24.24 -15.29 -11.11
CA LEU A 47 25.28 -14.50 -11.76
C LEU A 47 25.98 -15.33 -12.84
N PRO A 48 26.26 -14.76 -14.03
CA PRO A 48 26.99 -15.47 -15.09
C PRO A 48 28.45 -15.71 -14.71
N GLU A 49 29.05 -14.82 -13.92
CA GLU A 49 30.39 -14.95 -13.32
C GLU A 49 30.28 -14.58 -11.83
N GLU A 50 31.00 -15.31 -10.97
CA GLU A 50 31.05 -14.98 -9.54
C GLU A 50 31.70 -13.60 -9.35
N ILE A 51 31.12 -12.78 -8.48
CA ILE A 51 31.69 -11.48 -8.14
C ILE A 51 32.92 -11.72 -7.26
N GLU A 52 34.08 -11.29 -7.72
CA GLU A 52 35.31 -11.32 -6.92
C GLU A 52 35.32 -10.16 -5.92
N SER A 53 35.57 -10.50 -4.66
CA SER A 53 35.61 -9.52 -3.58
C SER A 53 37.00 -8.85 -3.51
N LYS A 54 37.11 -7.62 -4.01
CA LYS A 54 38.39 -6.88 -4.06
C LYS A 54 38.72 -6.08 -2.79
N ASP A 55 38.04 -6.34 -1.67
CA ASP A 55 38.08 -5.50 -0.45
C ASP A 55 37.80 -4.00 -0.70
N THR A 56 37.23 -3.66 -1.86
CA THR A 56 36.79 -2.32 -2.25
C THR A 56 35.29 -2.17 -2.06
N ASP A 57 34.78 -0.96 -2.27
CA ASP A 57 33.34 -0.70 -2.31
C ASP A 57 32.65 -1.61 -3.34
N LEU A 58 31.45 -2.06 -2.99
CA LEU A 58 30.57 -2.86 -3.82
C LEU A 58 29.58 -1.93 -4.51
N ASP A 59 29.49 -2.01 -5.82
CA ASP A 59 28.48 -1.30 -6.62
C ASP A 59 27.99 -2.23 -7.72
N MET A 60 26.78 -2.76 -7.54
CA MET A 60 26.18 -3.75 -8.42
C MET A 60 24.76 -3.33 -8.78
N MET A 61 24.44 -3.35 -10.06
CA MET A 61 23.09 -3.09 -10.55
C MET A 61 22.52 -4.33 -11.22
N PHE A 62 21.27 -4.62 -10.91
CA PHE A 62 20.49 -5.73 -11.39
C PHE A 62 19.23 -5.24 -12.10
N LEU A 63 18.74 -6.02 -13.04
CA LEU A 63 17.49 -5.80 -13.75
C LEU A 63 16.50 -6.91 -13.43
N SER A 64 15.31 -6.55 -12.96
CA SER A 64 14.20 -7.48 -12.76
C SER A 64 13.66 -7.95 -14.12
N LEU A 65 13.70 -9.25 -14.40
CA LEU A 65 13.09 -9.84 -15.59
C LEU A 65 11.54 -9.83 -15.54
N ARG A 66 10.95 -9.59 -14.36
CA ARG A 66 9.47 -9.53 -14.21
C ARG A 66 8.91 -8.18 -14.58
N THR A 67 9.55 -7.12 -14.10
CA THR A 67 9.03 -5.75 -14.18
C THR A 67 9.84 -4.86 -15.12
N GLY A 68 11.08 -5.24 -15.44
CA GLY A 68 12.03 -4.37 -16.14
C GLY A 68 12.60 -3.24 -15.27
N ASN A 69 12.34 -3.27 -13.96
CA ASN A 69 12.83 -2.26 -13.03
C ASN A 69 14.25 -2.58 -12.56
N PRO A 70 15.12 -1.56 -12.42
CA PRO A 70 16.45 -1.75 -11.88
C PRO A 70 16.46 -1.88 -10.35
N LEU A 71 17.48 -2.55 -9.85
CA LEU A 71 17.82 -2.72 -8.44
C LEU A 71 19.32 -2.48 -8.31
N ALA A 72 19.74 -1.47 -7.55
CA ALA A 72 21.16 -1.27 -7.25
C ALA A 72 21.46 -1.64 -5.80
N ILE A 73 22.56 -2.35 -5.57
CA ILE A 73 23.05 -2.71 -4.24
C ILE A 73 24.47 -2.16 -4.14
N GLN A 74 24.63 -1.21 -3.22
CA GLN A 74 25.87 -0.50 -2.97
C GLN A 74 26.30 -0.72 -1.52
N MET A 75 27.58 -0.95 -1.29
CA MET A 75 28.15 -1.05 0.06
C MET A 75 29.52 -0.42 0.10
N ASP A 76 29.74 0.48 1.06
CA ASP A 76 31.05 1.05 1.30
C ASP A 76 31.90 0.18 2.24
N THR A 77 33.21 0.41 2.23
CA THR A 77 34.15 -0.22 3.18
C THR A 77 33.91 0.18 4.65
N SER A 78 33.09 1.21 4.91
CA SER A 78 32.70 1.63 6.26
C SER A 78 31.53 0.81 6.81
N GLY A 79 30.89 -0.05 6.01
CA GLY A 79 29.75 -0.88 6.41
C GLY A 79 28.38 -0.26 6.13
N ASN A 80 28.30 0.89 5.46
CA ASN A 80 27.04 1.48 5.02
C ASN A 80 26.60 0.79 3.73
N VAL A 81 25.39 0.24 3.75
CA VAL A 81 24.74 -0.42 2.62
C VAL A 81 23.60 0.47 2.14
N THR A 82 23.52 0.66 0.83
CA THR A 82 22.44 1.36 0.15
C THR A 82 21.82 0.46 -0.90
N ILE A 83 20.53 0.17 -0.77
CA ILE A 83 19.73 -0.58 -1.73
C ILE A 83 18.82 0.41 -2.45
N LYS A 84 19.03 0.64 -3.74
CA LYS A 84 18.16 1.50 -4.55
C LYS A 84 17.19 0.62 -5.32
N THR A 85 15.90 0.82 -5.12
CA THR A 85 14.83 0.15 -5.87
C THR A 85 13.53 0.89 -5.65
N ASP A 86 12.69 0.99 -6.68
CA ASP A 86 11.35 1.58 -6.57
C ASP A 86 10.29 0.55 -6.12
N ASP A 87 10.71 -0.67 -5.75
CA ASP A 87 9.82 -1.71 -5.24
C ASP A 87 10.08 -1.91 -3.72
N MET A 88 9.14 -1.41 -2.90
CA MET A 88 9.25 -1.45 -1.44
C MET A 88 9.24 -2.88 -0.89
N ASP A 89 8.45 -3.78 -1.49
CA ASP A 89 8.36 -5.17 -1.08
C ASP A 89 9.69 -5.89 -1.37
N LEU A 90 10.26 -5.63 -2.56
CA LEU A 90 11.58 -6.16 -2.93
C LEU A 90 12.69 -5.66 -2.00
N ALA A 91 12.69 -4.36 -1.66
CA ALA A 91 13.66 -3.81 -0.72
C ALA A 91 13.59 -4.55 0.62
N GLY A 92 12.38 -4.75 1.15
CA GLY A 92 12.15 -5.50 2.39
C GLY A 92 12.63 -6.96 2.29
N ASP A 93 12.29 -7.65 1.21
CA ASP A 93 12.71 -9.03 0.96
C ASP A 93 14.23 -9.20 0.91
N ILE A 94 14.94 -8.27 0.26
CA ILE A 94 16.41 -8.27 0.18
C ILE A 94 17.02 -8.02 1.55
N ILE A 95 16.54 -7.00 2.28
CA ILE A 95 17.07 -6.66 3.60
C ILE A 95 16.86 -7.83 4.56
N GLN A 96 15.66 -8.43 4.59
CA GLN A 96 15.37 -9.58 5.45
C GLN A 96 16.20 -10.81 5.10
N ALA A 97 16.38 -11.10 3.81
CA ALA A 97 17.20 -12.23 3.37
C ALA A 97 18.69 -12.00 3.72
N LEU A 98 19.16 -10.77 3.63
CA LEU A 98 20.53 -10.40 4.00
C LEU A 98 20.74 -10.49 5.53
N THR A 99 19.85 -9.91 6.33
CA THR A 99 19.96 -9.96 7.80
C THR A 99 19.86 -11.39 8.33
N SER A 100 18.97 -12.21 7.76
CA SER A 100 18.85 -13.64 8.10
C SER A 100 20.14 -14.41 7.82
N PHE A 101 20.83 -14.09 6.71
CA PHE A 101 22.10 -14.72 6.38
C PHE A 101 23.25 -14.25 7.27
N LEU A 102 23.27 -12.97 7.63
CA LEU A 102 24.30 -12.40 8.50
C LEU A 102 24.09 -12.75 9.97
N GLY A 103 22.88 -13.17 10.36
CA GLY A 103 22.50 -13.46 11.75
C GLY A 103 22.24 -12.19 12.56
N ILE A 104 21.73 -11.14 11.91
CA ILE A 104 21.40 -9.85 12.55
C ILE A 104 19.94 -9.89 13.02
N GLU A 105 19.71 -9.73 14.32
CA GLU A 105 18.35 -9.73 14.91
C GLU A 105 17.65 -8.37 14.73
N ASP A 106 18.36 -7.28 15.05
CA ASP A 106 17.83 -5.92 14.97
C ASP A 106 18.66 -5.06 14.00
N LEU A 107 18.00 -4.45 13.03
CA LEU A 107 18.60 -3.54 12.06
C LEU A 107 17.72 -2.31 11.87
N GLN A 108 18.30 -1.13 12.07
CA GLN A 108 17.64 0.13 11.74
C GLN A 108 17.92 0.50 10.29
N THR A 109 16.86 0.76 9.52
CA THR A 109 16.92 1.13 8.11
C THR A 109 16.27 2.50 7.90
N ALA A 110 16.93 3.37 7.13
CA ALA A 110 16.32 4.60 6.62
C ALA A 110 15.82 4.33 5.19
N ALA A 111 14.55 4.59 4.92
CA ALA A 111 13.92 4.30 3.64
C ALA A 111 13.24 5.55 3.08
N GLU A 112 13.45 5.81 1.79
CA GLU A 112 12.86 6.94 1.07
C GLU A 112 12.19 6.44 -0.21
N PHE A 113 10.85 6.53 -0.23
CA PHE A 113 9.97 6.04 -1.30
C PHE A 113 8.96 7.14 -1.67
N PRO A 114 9.40 8.17 -2.42
CA PRO A 114 8.60 9.38 -2.65
C PRO A 114 7.32 9.11 -3.44
N ASP A 115 7.39 8.27 -4.48
CA ASP A 115 6.26 8.00 -5.36
C ASP A 115 5.15 7.20 -4.62
N GLN A 116 5.54 6.21 -3.80
CA GLN A 116 4.62 5.43 -2.96
C GLN A 116 4.00 6.29 -1.85
N LEU A 117 4.77 7.22 -1.27
CA LEU A 117 4.25 8.13 -0.24
C LEU A 117 3.20 9.08 -0.81
N GLU A 118 3.40 9.58 -2.04
CA GLU A 118 2.42 10.42 -2.72
C GLU A 118 1.15 9.63 -3.08
N GLU A 119 1.30 8.39 -3.55
CA GLU A 119 0.15 7.50 -3.79
C GLU A 119 -0.65 7.26 -2.49
N LEU A 120 0.02 6.95 -1.38
CA LEU A 120 -0.61 6.78 -0.08
C LEU A 120 -1.36 8.06 0.35
N ARG A 121 -0.73 9.22 0.17
CA ARG A 121 -1.35 10.53 0.47
C ARG A 121 -2.63 10.75 -0.35
N ALA A 122 -2.59 10.43 -1.65
CA ALA A 122 -3.77 10.54 -2.52
C ALA A 122 -4.90 9.61 -2.08
N VAL A 123 -4.59 8.38 -1.67
CA VAL A 123 -5.57 7.43 -1.14
C VAL A 123 -6.19 7.94 0.16
N LEU A 124 -5.40 8.50 1.07
CA LEU A 124 -5.92 9.06 2.33
C LEU A 124 -6.91 10.20 2.10
N LEU A 125 -6.61 11.11 1.17
CA LEU A 125 -7.54 12.19 0.80
C LEU A 125 -8.86 11.65 0.26
N LYS A 126 -8.80 10.58 -0.56
CA LYS A 126 -9.99 9.94 -1.11
C LYS A 126 -10.82 9.23 -0.04
N VAL A 127 -10.17 8.65 0.98
CA VAL A 127 -10.86 8.02 2.12
C VAL A 127 -11.67 9.06 2.89
N ASP A 128 -11.13 10.24 3.13
CA ASP A 128 -11.86 11.33 3.81
C ASP A 128 -13.08 11.79 3.01
N GLU A 129 -12.94 11.95 1.69
CA GLU A 129 -14.06 12.28 0.80
C GLU A 129 -15.16 11.21 0.87
N LEU A 130 -14.78 9.93 0.78
CA LEU A 130 -15.72 8.81 0.87
C LEU A 130 -16.43 8.76 2.23
N HIS A 131 -15.74 9.08 3.32
CA HIS A 131 -16.35 9.17 4.64
C HIS A 131 -17.41 10.28 4.71
N ALA A 132 -17.14 11.45 4.15
CA ALA A 132 -18.10 12.56 4.08
C ALA A 132 -19.33 12.20 3.24
N VAL A 133 -19.12 11.61 2.06
CA VAL A 133 -20.23 11.15 1.18
C VAL A 133 -21.06 10.08 1.88
N ARG A 134 -20.43 9.10 2.53
CA ARG A 134 -21.13 8.06 3.30
C ARG A 134 -21.98 8.66 4.41
N GLN A 135 -21.45 9.64 5.16
CA GLN A 135 -22.20 10.30 6.23
C GLN A 135 -23.43 11.02 5.70
N LYS A 136 -23.29 11.77 4.59
CA LYS A 136 -24.41 12.45 3.92
C LYS A 136 -25.49 11.46 3.47
N LEU A 137 -25.11 10.42 2.75
CA LEU A 137 -26.06 9.40 2.28
C LEU A 137 -26.77 8.69 3.44
N THR A 138 -26.05 8.44 4.55
CA THR A 138 -26.65 7.83 5.75
C THR A 138 -27.71 8.74 6.39
N ALA A 139 -27.45 10.05 6.44
CA ALA A 139 -28.42 11.03 6.93
C ALA A 139 -29.66 11.10 6.02
N GLU A 140 -29.45 11.21 4.70
CA GLU A 140 -30.55 11.21 3.73
C GLU A 140 -31.37 9.92 3.80
N MET A 141 -30.73 8.75 3.96
CA MET A 141 -31.44 7.48 4.14
C MET A 141 -32.27 7.45 5.42
N ALA A 142 -31.76 8.00 6.53
CA ALA A 142 -32.51 8.10 7.78
C ALA A 142 -33.73 9.03 7.64
N ASP A 143 -33.56 10.19 6.98
CA ASP A 143 -34.64 11.13 6.72
C ASP A 143 -35.71 10.53 5.81
N HIS A 144 -35.33 9.84 4.74
CA HIS A 144 -36.27 9.10 3.89
C HIS A 144 -37.00 7.99 4.67
N SER A 145 -36.32 7.27 5.56
CA SER A 145 -36.96 6.24 6.40
C SER A 145 -38.00 6.84 7.35
N ASN A 146 -37.67 7.98 7.97
CA ASN A 146 -38.60 8.72 8.82
C ASN A 146 -39.80 9.27 8.01
N LEU A 147 -39.55 9.78 6.80
CA LEU A 147 -40.59 10.26 5.90
C LEU A 147 -41.54 9.13 5.52
N ILE A 148 -41.03 7.98 5.08
CA ILE A 148 -41.84 6.81 4.73
C ILE A 148 -42.69 6.37 5.92
N ARG A 149 -42.12 6.28 7.12
CA ARG A 149 -42.89 5.94 8.34
C ARG A 149 -44.06 6.90 8.55
N SER A 150 -43.83 8.21 8.39
CA SER A 150 -44.87 9.22 8.53
C SER A 150 -45.97 9.11 7.48
N LEU A 151 -45.59 8.80 6.23
CA LEU A 151 -46.51 8.61 5.12
C LEU A 151 -47.37 7.35 5.30
N VAL A 152 -46.78 6.25 5.81
CA VAL A 152 -47.52 5.01 6.10
C VAL A 152 -48.58 5.23 7.17
N VAL A 153 -48.24 5.92 8.26
CA VAL A 153 -49.22 6.24 9.32
C VAL A 153 -50.37 7.09 8.76
N ARG A 154 -50.04 8.10 7.94
CA ARG A 154 -51.05 8.98 7.33
C ARG A 154 -51.93 8.25 6.32
N ALA A 155 -51.35 7.34 5.53
CA ALA A 155 -52.11 6.52 4.59
C ALA A 155 -53.12 5.62 5.32
N GLU A 156 -52.73 5.07 6.47
CA GLU A 156 -53.62 4.27 7.31
C GLU A 156 -54.75 5.11 7.93
N ASP A 157 -54.44 6.32 8.40
CA ASP A 157 -55.44 7.25 8.95
C ASP A 157 -56.50 7.66 7.90
N ALA A 158 -56.05 8.03 6.69
CA ALA A 158 -56.95 8.34 5.58
C ALA A 158 -57.79 7.13 5.13
N ARG A 159 -57.24 5.92 5.20
CA ARG A 159 -57.97 4.67 4.95
C ARG A 159 -59.08 4.44 5.97
N LEU A 160 -58.82 4.72 7.25
CA LEU A 160 -59.81 4.60 8.32
C LEU A 160 -60.94 5.64 8.21
N MET A 161 -60.61 6.87 7.79
CA MET A 161 -61.59 7.95 7.61
C MET A 161 -62.40 7.85 6.31
N GLY A 162 -62.05 6.94 5.39
CA GLY A 162 -62.72 6.76 4.10
C GLY A 162 -62.39 7.84 3.04
N ASP A 163 -61.43 8.73 3.34
CA ASP A 163 -61.09 9.90 2.52
C ASP A 163 -59.84 9.66 1.66
N MET A 164 -59.92 8.68 0.76
CA MET A 164 -58.79 8.32 -0.13
C MET A 164 -58.37 9.44 -1.11
N LEU A 165 -59.26 10.40 -1.39
CA LEU A 165 -58.98 11.54 -2.29
C LEU A 165 -57.95 12.52 -1.70
N VAL A 166 -57.82 12.60 -0.37
CA VAL A 166 -56.84 13.48 0.29
C VAL A 166 -55.39 13.03 -0.01
N LEU A 167 -55.14 11.72 -0.12
CA LEU A 167 -53.82 11.18 -0.48
C LEU A 167 -53.46 11.41 -1.96
N LEU A 168 -54.44 11.46 -2.86
CA LEU A 168 -54.23 11.65 -4.30
C LEU A 168 -54.00 13.12 -4.68
N ASN A 169 -54.66 14.06 -3.98
CA ASN A 169 -54.66 15.48 -4.34
C ASN A 169 -53.59 16.31 -3.61
N ASN A 170 -53.01 15.81 -2.50
CA ASN A 170 -51.96 16.50 -1.78
C ASN A 170 -51.02 15.50 -1.11
N PRO A 171 -49.91 15.09 -1.75
CA PRO A 171 -48.92 14.23 -1.12
C PRO A 171 -48.15 14.94 0.01
N PHE A 172 -48.18 16.28 0.06
CA PHE A 172 -47.49 17.11 1.06
C PHE A 172 -48.31 18.36 1.48
N PRO A 173 -49.41 18.24 2.23
CA PRO A 173 -49.98 19.39 2.93
C PRO A 173 -49.09 19.78 4.12
N PRO A 174 -49.03 21.07 4.51
CA PRO A 174 -48.27 21.51 5.66
C PRO A 174 -48.73 20.75 6.90
N LEU A 175 -47.77 20.30 7.70
CA LEU A 175 -48.05 19.56 8.94
C LEU A 175 -49.00 20.41 9.81
N PRO A 176 -50.10 19.82 10.33
CA PRO A 176 -50.87 20.51 11.34
C PRO A 176 -49.95 20.84 12.52
N PRO A 177 -50.09 22.01 13.15
CA PRO A 177 -49.27 22.38 14.29
C PRO A 177 -49.38 21.26 15.32
N GLN A 178 -48.22 20.70 15.70
CA GLN A 178 -48.13 19.65 16.70
C GLN A 178 -48.91 20.13 17.93
N THR A 179 -50.06 19.50 18.19
CA THR A 179 -50.80 19.76 19.40
C THR A 179 -49.90 19.24 20.51
N VAL A 180 -49.25 20.19 21.18
CA VAL A 180 -48.46 19.95 22.38
C VAL A 180 -49.39 19.29 23.39
N PHE A 181 -49.31 17.97 23.52
CA PHE A 181 -49.78 17.30 24.71
C PHE A 181 -48.75 17.58 25.82
N LEU A 182 -49.00 18.64 26.58
CA LEU A 182 -48.47 18.86 27.92
C LEU A 182 -49.52 18.36 28.93
N PRO A 183 -49.09 17.99 30.14
CA PRO A 183 -48.34 16.79 30.50
C PRO A 183 -49.24 15.59 30.86
#